data_AF-S4XX38-F1
#
_entry.id   AF-S4XX38-F1
#
_cell.length_a   1.000
_cell.length_b   1.000
_cell.length_c   1.000
_cell.angle_alpha   90.00
_cell.angle_beta   90.00
_cell.angle_gamma   90.00
#
_symmetry.space_group_name_H-M   'P 1'
#
loop_
_entity.id
_entity.type
_entity.pdbx_description
1 polymer ?
#
loop_
_entity_poly.entity_id
_entity_poly.type
_entity_poly.pdbx_seq_one_letter_code
_entity_poly.pdbx_strand_id
1 'polypeptide(L)'
;MYAGDTFDVGISLDCAAETPIDFVRVTLEFTLAVQSNTDEDRNFSGSRALLVLGVDVAGKGRLGAGSHRYRVSFTLPGDVPPSHAGVIASLCCKVGALVSIPWWIDAAERKEILVRPSIAEAPRDEPLTSASGPESGAFLEVSLPGRTFAPGEILAGAVAFRGYAGSRPIALDVALVSVERHRTRDRSSERRRLSFFQELTKIAEGQEVPFRIALPRDLAPSFSFGEVSLEYVLEMAFKHMEGRLLHRVPVIVDMFEPRPGIEAKRPRIGADRWRALWSRAGQRIELSLAERELALRGVRAGCAVAVVPAERESWGGLAAMVRFAEPWGLHLDVRPRALLELGGVATGDSGFDRRFRVRGREEAQVLAALTPALRRALSAFGRAEVDDAEAWVWSAAAALDEPELAAFLAPVDALARALAEAGAALPPPAAMAAWLPAWRRFAEESDGALRVGPMRLSGTFEGAGFEVETLFKGAAPTGTRLVLRLDPPIAGAGRPRGAAEQRIAGVILEQAARLGGVAGAEEGVAVAAREIAVVLAGPLADPAAAREVLRPMLALAREMRGERRGGPYR
;
A
#
# COMPACT_ATOMS: atom_id res chain seq x y z
N MET A 1 -37.88 2.25 32.88
CA MET A 1 -37.39 3.42 33.62
C MET A 1 -36.07 3.82 33.02
N TYR A 2 -35.74 5.10 32.95
CA TYR A 2 -34.46 5.58 32.43
C TYR A 2 -33.52 5.94 33.58
N ALA A 3 -32.21 6.00 33.30
CA ALA A 3 -31.25 6.55 34.24
C ALA A 3 -31.60 8.00 34.58
N GLY A 4 -31.54 8.38 35.86
CA GLY A 4 -31.97 9.70 36.35
C GLY A 4 -33.45 9.80 36.76
N ASP A 5 -34.29 8.83 36.40
CA ASP A 5 -35.71 8.87 36.77
C ASP A 5 -35.90 8.70 38.29
N THR A 6 -36.88 9.43 38.82
CA THR A 6 -37.42 9.19 40.18
C THR A 6 -38.72 8.40 40.08
N PHE A 7 -38.87 7.38 40.93
CA PHE A 7 -40.05 6.52 40.93
C PHE A 7 -40.48 6.14 42.33
N ASP A 8 -41.77 5.85 42.48
CA ASP A 8 -42.38 5.45 43.75
C ASP A 8 -42.58 3.93 43.83
N VAL A 9 -42.27 3.38 44.99
CA VAL A 9 -42.48 1.98 45.35
C VAL A 9 -43.54 1.94 46.43
N GLY A 10 -44.69 1.33 46.12
CA GLY A 10 -45.75 1.03 47.07
C GLY A 10 -45.58 -0.38 47.63
N ILE A 11 -45.69 -0.53 48.94
CA ILE A 11 -45.65 -1.81 49.64
C ILE A 11 -46.96 -1.98 50.38
N SER A 12 -47.57 -3.15 50.26
CA SER A 12 -48.73 -3.59 51.02
C SER A 12 -48.34 -4.84 51.81
N LEU A 13 -48.46 -4.78 53.13
CA LEU A 13 -48.23 -5.90 54.03
C LEU A 13 -49.56 -6.33 54.63
N ASP A 14 -49.94 -7.58 54.47
CA ASP A 14 -51.15 -8.13 55.06
C ASP A 14 -50.79 -9.03 56.23
N CYS A 15 -51.10 -8.57 57.45
CA CYS A 15 -50.79 -9.26 58.69
C CYS A 15 -52.03 -9.99 59.21
N ALA A 16 -51.98 -11.33 59.25
CA ALA A 16 -53.08 -12.15 59.76
C ALA A 16 -53.29 -12.01 61.28
N ALA A 17 -52.22 -11.71 62.01
CA ALA A 17 -52.20 -11.47 63.45
C ALA A 17 -51.16 -10.40 63.80
N GLU A 18 -51.22 -9.89 65.03
CA GLU A 18 -50.24 -8.93 65.52
C GLU A 18 -48.81 -9.51 65.45
N THR A 19 -47.95 -8.87 64.68
CA THR A 19 -46.62 -9.39 64.34
C THR A 19 -45.53 -8.43 64.83
N PRO A 20 -44.60 -8.87 65.70
CA PRO A 20 -43.46 -8.03 66.09
C PRO A 20 -42.50 -7.87 64.91
N ILE A 21 -41.94 -6.68 64.75
CA ILE A 21 -40.95 -6.38 63.71
C ILE A 21 -39.76 -5.61 64.29
N ASP A 22 -38.56 -5.86 63.77
CA ASP A 22 -37.39 -5.01 64.04
C ASP A 22 -37.36 -3.82 63.08
N PHE A 23 -37.75 -4.01 61.81
CA PHE A 23 -37.94 -2.96 60.82
C PHE A 23 -38.66 -3.49 59.56
N VAL A 24 -39.15 -2.55 58.75
CA VAL A 24 -39.52 -2.79 57.35
C VAL A 24 -38.61 -1.92 56.49
N ARG A 25 -37.79 -2.56 55.64
CA ARG A 25 -36.82 -1.89 54.75
C ARG A 25 -37.17 -2.12 53.31
N VAL A 26 -37.05 -1.07 52.51
CA VAL A 26 -37.12 -1.14 51.05
C VAL A 26 -35.73 -0.88 50.49
N THR A 27 -35.28 -1.73 49.58
CA THR A 27 -33.97 -1.59 48.94
C THR A 27 -34.09 -1.48 47.43
N LEU A 28 -33.31 -0.58 46.84
CA LEU A 28 -33.01 -0.56 45.41
C LEU A 28 -31.58 -1.07 45.24
N GLU A 29 -31.43 -2.16 44.50
CA GLU A 29 -30.14 -2.78 44.22
C GLU A 29 -29.89 -2.78 42.72
N PHE A 30 -28.70 -2.36 42.29
CA PHE A 30 -28.22 -2.58 40.93
C PHE A 30 -27.01 -3.51 40.99
N THR A 31 -27.09 -4.64 40.30
CA THR A 31 -26.14 -5.73 40.45
C THR A 31 -25.49 -6.05 39.11
N LEU A 32 -24.17 -6.20 39.11
CA LEU A 32 -23.41 -6.85 38.05
C LEU A 32 -23.13 -8.29 38.46
N ALA A 33 -23.66 -9.24 37.71
CA ALA A 33 -23.31 -10.65 37.86
C ALA A 33 -22.49 -11.09 36.66
N VAL A 34 -21.31 -11.66 36.91
CA VAL A 34 -20.43 -12.25 35.89
C VAL A 34 -20.66 -13.76 35.87
N GLN A 35 -20.94 -14.32 34.69
CA GLN A 35 -21.27 -15.72 34.49
C GLN A 35 -20.01 -16.55 34.19
N SER A 36 -19.93 -17.75 34.77
CA SER A 36 -18.95 -18.79 34.44
C SER A 36 -19.64 -19.87 33.60
N ASN A 37 -19.11 -20.17 32.41
CA ASN A 37 -19.71 -21.16 31.50
C ASN A 37 -18.88 -22.45 31.37
N THR A 38 -17.75 -22.57 32.07
CA THR A 38 -16.87 -23.76 32.04
C THR A 38 -16.53 -24.25 33.46
N ASP A 39 -16.22 -25.53 33.61
CA ASP A 39 -15.89 -26.14 34.91
C ASP A 39 -14.55 -25.64 35.48
N GLU A 40 -13.62 -25.20 34.62
CA GLU A 40 -12.39 -24.49 35.03
C GLU A 40 -12.70 -23.09 35.60
N ASP A 41 -13.91 -22.56 35.37
CA ASP A 41 -14.30 -21.19 35.68
C ASP A 41 -15.15 -21.03 36.96
N ARG A 42 -15.35 -22.09 37.77
CA ARG A 42 -16.23 -22.01 38.96
C ARG A 42 -15.80 -20.97 40.00
N ASN A 43 -14.53 -20.54 39.98
CA ASN A 43 -14.02 -19.46 40.83
C ASN A 43 -14.36 -18.03 40.32
N PHE A 44 -15.01 -17.90 39.16
CA PHE A 44 -15.27 -16.61 38.50
C PHE A 44 -16.74 -16.16 38.54
N SER A 45 -17.66 -17.00 39.01
CA SER A 45 -19.03 -16.56 39.25
C SER A 45 -19.06 -15.58 40.43
N GLY A 46 -19.41 -14.33 40.16
CA GLY A 46 -19.43 -13.28 41.18
C GLY A 46 -20.57 -12.33 40.90
N SER A 47 -21.35 -12.03 41.94
CA SER A 47 -22.37 -11.00 41.93
C SER A 47 -21.90 -9.85 42.78
N ARG A 48 -21.80 -8.65 42.19
CA ARG A 48 -21.37 -7.43 42.86
C ARG A 48 -22.50 -6.41 42.80
N ALA A 49 -22.91 -5.93 43.97
CA ALA A 49 -23.78 -4.77 44.04
C ALA A 49 -22.98 -3.52 43.63
N LEU A 50 -23.46 -2.85 42.57
CA LEU A 50 -22.93 -1.60 42.06
C LEU A 50 -23.58 -0.40 42.74
N LEU A 51 -24.86 -0.55 43.10
CA LEU A 51 -25.65 0.42 43.84
C LEU A 51 -26.52 -0.33 44.85
N VAL A 52 -26.55 0.15 46.09
CA VAL A 52 -27.53 -0.28 47.10
C VAL A 52 -28.05 0.96 47.80
N LEU A 53 -29.32 1.29 47.60
CA LEU A 53 -30.04 2.31 48.35
C LEU A 53 -31.06 1.62 49.24
N GLY A 54 -31.19 2.04 50.48
CA GLY A 54 -32.11 1.44 51.45
C GLY A 54 -32.84 2.51 52.25
N VAL A 55 -34.13 2.32 52.47
CA VAL A 55 -34.96 3.20 53.29
C VAL A 55 -35.79 2.35 54.25
N ASP A 56 -35.70 2.67 55.54
CA ASP A 56 -36.55 2.07 56.56
C ASP A 56 -37.88 2.82 56.61
N VAL A 57 -38.97 2.14 56.27
CA VAL A 57 -40.33 2.70 56.24
C VAL A 57 -41.10 2.44 57.54
N ALA A 58 -40.61 1.50 58.35
CA ALA A 58 -41.03 1.29 59.73
C ALA A 58 -39.84 0.80 60.56
N GLY A 59 -39.72 1.29 61.80
CA GLY A 59 -38.73 0.81 62.78
C GLY A 59 -39.27 -0.29 63.67
N LYS A 60 -38.54 -0.57 64.76
CA LYS A 60 -38.90 -1.63 65.72
C LYS A 60 -40.27 -1.38 66.34
N GLY A 61 -41.13 -2.39 66.32
CA GLY A 61 -42.50 -2.25 66.79
C GLY A 61 -43.35 -3.50 66.59
N ARG A 62 -44.67 -3.30 66.52
CA ARG A 62 -45.65 -4.36 66.27
C ARG A 62 -46.59 -3.89 65.16
N LEU A 63 -46.76 -4.71 64.13
CA LEU A 63 -47.78 -4.51 63.10
C LEU A 63 -49.06 -5.18 63.59
N GLY A 64 -50.13 -4.42 63.77
CA GLY A 64 -51.44 -4.97 64.13
C GLY A 64 -51.98 -5.90 63.05
N ALA A 65 -52.97 -6.74 63.39
CA ALA A 65 -53.69 -7.53 62.38
C ALA A 65 -54.39 -6.60 61.38
N GLY A 66 -54.28 -6.89 60.07
CA GLY A 66 -54.82 -6.06 58.99
C GLY A 66 -53.76 -5.67 57.94
N SER A 67 -54.11 -4.70 57.09
CA SER A 67 -53.28 -4.27 55.96
C SER A 67 -52.52 -2.98 56.28
N HIS A 68 -51.21 -2.99 56.05
CA HIS A 68 -50.31 -1.86 56.27
C HIS A 68 -49.70 -1.42 54.94
N ARG A 69 -49.72 -0.12 54.65
CA ARG A 69 -49.22 0.42 53.38
C ARG A 69 -48.11 1.44 53.60
N TYR A 70 -47.03 1.28 52.84
CA TYR A 70 -45.89 2.17 52.83
C TYR A 70 -45.61 2.64 51.41
N ARG A 71 -45.04 3.85 51.29
CA ARG A 71 -44.58 4.41 50.02
C ARG A 71 -43.19 5.00 50.22
N VAL A 72 -42.30 4.71 49.30
CA VAL A 72 -40.95 5.28 49.25
C VAL A 72 -40.63 5.68 47.82
N SER A 73 -39.83 6.73 47.65
CA SER A 73 -39.34 7.17 46.35
C SER A 73 -37.85 6.86 46.24
N PHE A 74 -37.43 6.34 45.09
CA PHE A 74 -36.01 6.19 44.75
C PHE A 74 -35.70 7.00 43.48
N THR A 75 -34.49 7.55 43.42
CA THR A 75 -33.93 8.15 42.20
C THR A 75 -32.83 7.24 41.67
N LEU A 76 -32.97 6.78 40.44
CA LEU A 76 -31.93 6.01 39.78
C LEU A 76 -30.79 6.96 39.36
N PRO A 77 -29.51 6.68 39.70
CA PRO A 77 -28.42 7.56 39.27
C PRO A 77 -28.34 7.66 37.74
N GLY A 78 -27.92 8.83 37.25
CA GLY A 78 -27.90 9.14 35.81
C GLY A 78 -26.83 8.39 35.00
N ASP A 79 -25.87 7.77 35.68
CA ASP A 79 -24.75 7.02 35.11
C ASP A 79 -24.94 5.49 35.15
N VAL A 80 -26.10 5.02 35.63
CA VAL A 80 -26.43 3.59 35.63
C VAL A 80 -26.64 3.10 34.19
N PRO A 81 -25.99 2.00 33.78
CA PRO A 81 -26.15 1.45 32.44
C PRO A 81 -27.54 0.83 32.25
N PRO A 82 -28.00 0.67 31.01
CA PRO A 82 -29.23 -0.08 30.73
C PRO A 82 -29.12 -1.52 31.26
N SER A 83 -30.27 -2.09 31.62
CA SER A 83 -30.36 -3.51 31.97
C SER A 83 -29.90 -4.36 30.80
N HIS A 84 -29.03 -5.32 31.08
CA HIS A 84 -28.37 -6.15 30.08
C HIS A 84 -28.32 -7.59 30.54
N ALA A 85 -28.67 -8.53 29.66
CA ALA A 85 -28.64 -9.96 29.93
C ALA A 85 -27.68 -10.64 28.95
N GLY A 86 -26.38 -10.59 29.26
CA GLY A 86 -25.27 -11.08 28.46
C GLY A 86 -24.92 -12.56 28.66
N VAL A 87 -23.92 -13.04 27.90
CA VAL A 87 -23.29 -14.36 28.10
C VAL A 87 -22.17 -14.24 29.13
N ILE A 88 -21.46 -13.12 29.14
CA ILE A 88 -20.37 -12.85 30.09
C ILE A 88 -20.92 -12.21 31.35
N ALA A 89 -21.85 -11.26 31.23
CA ALA A 89 -22.38 -10.57 32.40
C ALA A 89 -23.85 -10.17 32.25
N SER A 90 -24.52 -10.06 33.38
CA SER A 90 -25.85 -9.49 33.48
C SER A 90 -25.87 -8.28 34.42
N LEU A 91 -26.49 -7.19 33.96
CA LEU A 91 -26.75 -5.97 34.71
C LEU A 91 -28.26 -5.93 35.01
N CYS A 92 -28.62 -6.06 36.28
CA CYS A 92 -30.01 -6.12 36.71
C CYS A 92 -30.27 -5.09 37.82
N CYS A 93 -31.42 -4.43 37.74
CA CYS A 93 -31.94 -3.57 38.81
C CYS A 93 -33.08 -4.28 39.53
N LYS A 94 -33.05 -4.29 40.86
CA LYS A 94 -34.05 -4.95 41.69
C LYS A 94 -34.54 -4.00 42.77
N VAL A 95 -35.85 -3.99 43.00
CA VAL A 95 -36.44 -3.42 44.20
C VAL A 95 -36.86 -4.56 45.13
N GLY A 96 -36.46 -4.47 46.39
CA GLY A 96 -36.78 -5.43 47.42
C GLY A 96 -37.49 -4.79 48.60
N ALA A 97 -38.38 -5.54 49.26
CA ALA A 97 -38.89 -5.23 50.58
C ALA A 97 -38.48 -6.35 51.53
N LEU A 98 -38.00 -5.99 52.72
CA LEU A 98 -37.63 -6.91 53.79
C LEU A 98 -38.34 -6.49 55.07
N VAL A 99 -39.12 -7.40 55.64
CA VAL A 99 -39.72 -7.28 56.97
C VAL A 99 -38.91 -8.16 57.90
N SER A 100 -38.14 -7.53 58.80
CA SER A 100 -37.34 -8.23 59.79
C SER A 100 -38.22 -8.62 60.97
N ILE A 101 -38.34 -9.93 61.25
CA ILE A 101 -39.22 -10.46 62.30
C ILE A 101 -38.37 -11.14 63.39
N PRO A 102 -38.36 -10.61 64.64
CA PRO A 102 -37.57 -11.20 65.71
C PRO A 102 -37.94 -12.67 65.96
N TRP A 103 -36.93 -13.54 65.98
CA TRP A 103 -37.07 -14.97 66.30
C TRP A 103 -38.00 -15.75 65.34
N TRP A 104 -38.25 -15.21 64.15
CA TRP A 104 -39.04 -15.82 63.08
C TRP A 104 -38.33 -15.64 61.73
N ILE A 105 -38.87 -16.27 60.68
CA ILE A 105 -38.40 -16.09 59.29
C ILE A 105 -38.84 -14.71 58.78
N ASP A 106 -37.89 -13.93 58.28
CA ASP A 106 -38.18 -12.63 57.63
C ASP A 106 -39.06 -12.80 56.40
N ALA A 107 -39.98 -11.85 56.19
CA ALA A 107 -40.73 -11.77 54.94
C ALA A 107 -39.97 -10.90 53.95
N ALA A 108 -39.62 -11.45 52.78
CA ALA A 108 -38.89 -10.72 51.75
C ALA A 108 -39.55 -10.91 50.39
N GLU A 109 -39.66 -9.82 49.63
CA GLU A 109 -40.17 -9.82 48.25
C GLU A 109 -39.21 -9.01 47.38
N ARG A 110 -38.92 -9.47 46.16
CA ARG A 110 -38.05 -8.78 45.21
C ARG A 110 -38.67 -8.74 43.82
N LYS A 111 -38.57 -7.60 43.15
CA LYS A 111 -39.02 -7.41 41.76
C LYS A 111 -37.93 -6.78 40.92
N GLU A 112 -37.75 -7.28 39.71
CA GLU A 112 -36.80 -6.72 38.75
C GLU A 112 -37.40 -5.49 38.05
N ILE A 113 -36.57 -4.46 37.89
CA ILE A 113 -36.91 -3.23 37.19
C ILE A 113 -36.04 -3.16 35.93
N LEU A 114 -36.69 -2.99 34.78
CA LEU A 114 -35.98 -2.78 33.52
C LEU A 114 -35.52 -1.32 33.42
N VAL A 115 -34.21 -1.12 33.51
CA VAL A 115 -33.54 0.14 33.17
C VAL A 115 -33.36 0.17 31.66
N ARG A 116 -34.07 1.10 31.01
CA ARG A 116 -34.01 1.32 29.57
C ARG A 116 -32.89 2.31 29.26
N PRO A 117 -32.21 2.15 28.13
CA PRO A 117 -31.24 3.13 27.69
C PRO A 117 -31.92 4.48 27.42
N SER A 118 -31.26 5.56 27.84
CA SER A 118 -31.74 6.93 27.61
C SER A 118 -31.66 7.29 26.13
N ILE A 119 -32.65 8.02 25.63
CA ILE A 119 -32.64 8.54 24.26
C ILE A 119 -31.74 9.78 24.24
N ALA A 120 -30.68 9.74 23.44
CA ALA A 120 -29.73 10.82 23.20
C ALA A 120 -30.12 11.66 21.98
N GLU A 121 -29.46 12.82 21.85
CA GLU A 121 -29.50 13.59 20.61
C GLU A 121 -28.74 12.85 19.51
N ALA A 122 -29.27 12.85 18.29
CA ALA A 122 -28.61 12.21 17.16
C ALA A 122 -27.24 12.86 16.91
N PRO A 123 -26.17 12.07 16.76
CA PRO A 123 -24.84 12.62 16.53
C PRO A 123 -24.76 13.30 15.16
N ARG A 124 -23.78 14.20 14.99
CA ARG A 124 -23.49 14.78 13.68
C ARG A 124 -23.04 13.68 12.70
N ASP A 125 -23.36 13.88 11.43
CA ASP A 125 -22.91 12.97 10.39
C ASP A 125 -21.42 13.20 10.14
N GLU A 126 -20.61 12.19 10.42
CA GLU A 126 -19.16 12.18 10.20
C GLU A 126 -18.80 11.06 9.22
N PRO A 127 -18.89 11.32 7.91
CA PRO A 127 -18.63 10.30 6.92
C PRO A 127 -17.17 9.84 6.97
N LEU A 128 -16.96 8.55 6.81
CA LEU A 128 -15.68 7.89 6.99
C LEU A 128 -15.30 7.11 5.74
N THR A 129 -14.02 7.15 5.41
CA THR A 129 -13.37 6.15 4.56
C THR A 129 -12.27 5.48 5.36
N SER A 130 -12.20 4.15 5.30
CA SER A 130 -11.19 3.34 5.97
C SER A 130 -10.70 2.25 5.03
N ALA A 131 -9.51 1.73 5.24
CA ALA A 131 -8.94 0.75 4.34
C ALA A 131 -7.95 -0.18 5.04
N SER A 132 -7.68 -1.33 4.42
CA SER A 132 -6.64 -2.28 4.81
C SER A 132 -5.95 -2.85 3.57
N GLY A 133 -4.67 -3.16 3.72
CA GLY A 133 -3.81 -3.74 2.69
C GLY A 133 -2.47 -3.00 2.56
N PRO A 134 -1.47 -3.57 1.87
CA PRO A 134 -1.48 -4.84 1.17
C PRO A 134 -0.45 -5.82 1.75
N GLU A 135 -0.61 -6.25 3.01
CA GLU A 135 0.25 -7.30 3.59
C GLU A 135 0.18 -8.62 2.80
N SER A 136 -0.89 -8.84 2.02
CA SER A 136 -1.08 -10.00 1.14
C SER A 136 -1.27 -9.64 -0.35
N GLY A 137 -0.89 -8.42 -0.76
CA GLY A 137 -1.18 -7.89 -2.10
C GLY A 137 -2.62 -7.37 -2.27
N ALA A 138 -3.58 -7.90 -1.50
CA ALA A 138 -4.97 -7.47 -1.52
C ALA A 138 -5.21 -6.15 -0.76
N PHE A 139 -6.09 -5.33 -1.30
CA PHE A 139 -6.49 -4.05 -0.75
C PHE A 139 -8.01 -3.94 -0.68
N LEU A 140 -8.49 -3.43 0.45
CA LEU A 140 -9.90 -3.18 0.69
C LEU A 140 -10.09 -1.75 1.19
N GLU A 141 -11.03 -1.03 0.59
CA GLU A 141 -11.49 0.26 1.04
C GLU A 141 -12.97 0.20 1.38
N VAL A 142 -13.36 0.83 2.47
CA VAL A 142 -14.71 0.85 3.01
C VAL A 142 -15.13 2.27 3.25
N SER A 143 -16.39 2.54 2.92
CA SER A 143 -16.98 3.85 3.10
C SER A 143 -18.30 3.76 3.83
N LEU A 144 -18.45 4.62 4.83
CA LEU A 144 -19.62 4.72 5.68
C LEU A 144 -20.07 6.18 5.78
N PRO A 145 -21.37 6.46 5.91
CA PRO A 145 -21.87 7.81 6.09
C PRO A 145 -21.68 8.33 7.53
N GLY A 146 -21.34 7.43 8.46
CA GLY A 146 -21.10 7.70 9.88
C GLY A 146 -20.67 6.44 10.60
N ARG A 147 -20.31 6.58 11.89
CA ARG A 147 -19.93 5.45 12.75
C ARG A 147 -20.95 5.11 13.82
N THR A 148 -21.98 5.94 13.98
CA THR A 148 -22.99 5.78 15.02
C THR A 148 -24.36 5.58 14.38
N PHE A 149 -25.07 4.53 14.79
CA PHE A 149 -26.36 4.15 14.21
C PHE A 149 -27.38 3.85 15.31
N ALA A 150 -28.65 4.12 15.03
CA ALA A 150 -29.75 3.80 15.93
C ALA A 150 -30.38 2.44 15.62
N PRO A 151 -30.87 1.69 16.62
CA PRO A 151 -31.71 0.52 16.39
C PRO A 151 -32.90 0.86 15.48
N GLY A 152 -33.18 0.01 14.49
CA GLY A 152 -34.19 0.27 13.46
C GLY A 152 -33.69 1.00 12.21
N GLU A 153 -32.47 1.56 12.21
CA GLU A 153 -31.84 2.12 11.01
C GLU A 153 -31.35 1.03 10.03
N ILE A 154 -31.00 1.45 8.81
CA ILE A 154 -30.25 0.64 7.88
C ILE A 154 -28.80 1.10 7.90
N LEU A 155 -27.90 0.22 8.33
CA LEU A 155 -26.47 0.42 8.18
C LEU A 155 -26.12 0.17 6.70
N ALA A 156 -25.96 1.25 5.95
CA ALA A 156 -25.62 1.22 4.54
C ALA A 156 -24.21 1.78 4.30
N GLY A 157 -23.45 1.08 3.47
CA GLY A 157 -22.09 1.48 3.11
C GLY A 157 -21.70 0.94 1.75
N ALA A 158 -20.44 1.12 1.39
CA ALA A 158 -19.86 0.43 0.23
C ALA A 158 -18.45 -0.05 0.52
N VAL A 159 -18.04 -1.04 -0.24
CA VAL A 159 -16.70 -1.61 -0.22
C VAL A 159 -16.15 -1.60 -1.65
N ALA A 160 -14.89 -1.23 -1.83
CA ALA A 160 -14.15 -1.37 -3.08
C ALA A 160 -12.85 -2.14 -2.81
N PHE A 161 -12.38 -2.89 -3.79
CA PHE A 161 -11.21 -3.76 -3.63
C PHE A 161 -10.28 -3.66 -4.83
N ARG A 162 -8.97 -3.90 -4.60
CA ARG A 162 -7.91 -3.96 -5.62
C ARG A 162 -6.77 -4.89 -5.21
N GLY A 163 -5.79 -5.05 -6.10
CA GLY A 163 -4.51 -5.70 -5.80
C GLY A 163 -4.62 -7.21 -5.80
N TYR A 164 -4.87 -7.79 -6.97
CA TYR A 164 -5.01 -9.23 -7.09
C TYR A 164 -4.26 -9.84 -8.28
N ALA A 165 -3.12 -9.27 -8.70
CA ALA A 165 -2.27 -9.81 -9.77
C ALA A 165 -2.00 -11.33 -9.66
N GLY A 166 -2.92 -12.15 -10.18
CA GLY A 166 -2.90 -13.61 -10.15
C GLY A 166 -4.10 -14.28 -9.45
N SER A 167 -4.72 -13.66 -8.45
CA SER A 167 -5.77 -14.26 -7.61
C SER A 167 -7.16 -13.76 -7.96
N ARG A 168 -8.15 -14.66 -8.10
CA ARG A 168 -9.53 -14.24 -8.41
C ARG A 168 -10.30 -13.84 -7.14
N PRO A 169 -11.05 -12.72 -7.15
CA PRO A 169 -11.97 -12.40 -6.06
C PRO A 169 -13.11 -13.43 -6.03
N ILE A 170 -13.46 -13.89 -4.82
CA ILE A 170 -14.48 -14.94 -4.63
C ILE A 170 -15.73 -14.33 -4.03
N ALA A 171 -15.60 -13.71 -2.85
CA ALA A 171 -16.75 -13.20 -2.10
C ALA A 171 -16.38 -12.10 -1.10
N LEU A 172 -17.38 -11.30 -0.75
CA LEU A 172 -17.36 -10.34 0.34
C LEU A 172 -18.45 -10.73 1.35
N ASP A 173 -18.08 -10.90 2.61
CA ASP A 173 -19.01 -10.98 3.74
C ASP A 173 -18.82 -9.75 4.62
N VAL A 174 -19.85 -8.92 4.70
CA VAL A 174 -19.90 -7.73 5.55
C VAL A 174 -20.81 -8.03 6.72
N ALA A 175 -20.31 -7.93 7.95
CA ALA A 175 -21.09 -8.28 9.12
C ALA A 175 -20.97 -7.23 10.23
N LEU A 176 -22.09 -6.82 10.80
CA LEU A 176 -22.10 -6.13 12.08
C LEU A 176 -22.10 -7.19 13.19
N VAL A 177 -21.02 -7.19 13.96
CA VAL A 177 -20.79 -8.15 15.05
C VAL A 177 -20.86 -7.41 16.39
N SER A 178 -21.73 -7.86 17.28
CA SER A 178 -21.78 -7.38 18.66
C SER A 178 -20.90 -8.25 19.54
N VAL A 179 -19.94 -7.64 20.23
CA VAL A 179 -18.97 -8.31 21.09
C VAL A 179 -19.16 -7.82 22.51
N GLU A 180 -19.51 -8.74 23.40
CA GLU A 180 -19.47 -8.51 24.84
C GLU A 180 -18.05 -8.78 25.35
N ARG A 181 -17.50 -7.88 26.18
CA ARG A 181 -16.13 -7.98 26.71
C ARG A 181 -16.06 -7.80 28.21
N HIS A 182 -15.15 -8.54 28.84
CA HIS A 182 -14.68 -8.30 30.22
C HIS A 182 -13.25 -7.76 30.17
N ARG A 183 -13.08 -6.46 30.41
CA ARG A 183 -11.84 -5.72 30.15
C ARG A 183 -10.65 -6.14 31.01
N THR A 184 -10.86 -6.47 32.28
CA THR A 184 -9.76 -6.84 33.18
C THR A 184 -9.30 -8.28 33.05
N ARG A 185 -10.03 -9.11 32.30
CA ARG A 185 -9.78 -10.56 32.18
C ARG A 185 -9.67 -11.04 30.74
N ASP A 186 -9.60 -10.11 29.79
CA ASP A 186 -9.45 -10.34 28.35
C ASP A 186 -10.39 -11.43 27.78
N ARG A 187 -11.64 -11.47 28.29
CA ARG A 187 -12.67 -12.41 27.83
C ARG A 187 -13.61 -11.67 26.89
N SER A 188 -13.96 -12.30 25.77
CA SER A 188 -14.94 -11.77 24.84
C SER A 188 -15.89 -12.84 24.32
N SER A 189 -17.10 -12.45 23.96
CA SER A 189 -18.12 -13.33 23.41
C SER A 189 -18.90 -12.60 22.33
N GLU A 190 -18.98 -13.22 21.14
CA GLU A 190 -19.87 -12.76 20.08
C GLU A 190 -21.32 -13.06 20.46
N ARG A 191 -22.17 -12.03 20.46
CA ARG A 191 -23.58 -12.12 20.87
C ARG A 191 -24.52 -12.26 19.69
N ARG A 192 -24.24 -11.54 18.60
CA ARG A 192 -25.11 -11.43 17.43
C ARG A 192 -24.25 -11.03 16.23
N ARG A 193 -24.54 -11.63 15.09
CA ARG A 193 -23.94 -11.32 13.78
C ARG A 193 -25.06 -11.03 12.79
N LEU A 194 -25.03 -9.83 12.22
CA LEU A 194 -25.93 -9.42 11.14
C LEU A 194 -25.10 -9.30 9.87
N SER A 195 -25.30 -10.20 8.90
CA SER A 195 -24.44 -10.33 7.73
C SER A 195 -25.12 -9.92 6.43
N PHE A 196 -24.31 -9.39 5.52
CA PHE A 196 -24.56 -9.19 4.11
C PHE A 196 -23.49 -9.95 3.33
N PHE A 197 -23.90 -10.72 2.32
CA PHE A 197 -23.01 -11.52 1.49
C PHE A 197 -23.13 -11.13 0.02
N GLN A 198 -21.99 -11.01 -0.67
CA GLN A 198 -21.92 -10.75 -2.10
C GLN A 198 -20.84 -11.63 -2.75
N GLU A 199 -21.22 -12.33 -3.82
CA GLU A 199 -20.26 -13.01 -4.70
C GLU A 199 -19.56 -11.97 -5.59
N LEU A 200 -18.23 -12.07 -5.72
CA LEU A 200 -17.41 -11.08 -6.42
C LEU A 200 -16.90 -11.55 -7.80
N THR A 201 -17.24 -12.76 -8.23
CA THR A 201 -16.71 -13.37 -9.47
C THR A 201 -16.99 -12.58 -10.75
N LYS A 202 -18.01 -11.69 -10.73
CA LYS A 202 -18.39 -10.81 -11.84
C LYS A 202 -18.16 -9.32 -11.57
N ILE A 203 -17.62 -8.97 -10.40
CA ILE A 203 -17.40 -7.59 -9.99
C ILE A 203 -15.98 -7.19 -10.37
N ALA A 204 -15.83 -6.09 -11.10
CA ALA A 204 -14.54 -5.60 -11.52
C ALA A 204 -13.79 -4.92 -10.36
N GLU A 205 -12.47 -4.85 -10.49
CA GLU A 205 -11.62 -4.09 -9.57
C GLU A 205 -12.07 -2.63 -9.43
N GLY A 206 -12.04 -2.13 -8.20
CA GLY A 206 -12.44 -0.76 -7.93
C GLY A 206 -13.90 -0.43 -8.20
N GLN A 207 -14.73 -1.39 -8.62
CA GLN A 207 -16.17 -1.22 -8.64
C GLN A 207 -16.68 -1.21 -7.19
N GLU A 208 -17.54 -0.25 -6.87
CA GLU A 208 -18.17 -0.21 -5.55
C GLU A 208 -19.16 -1.37 -5.39
N VAL A 209 -19.06 -2.07 -4.26
CA VAL A 209 -20.01 -3.07 -3.79
C VAL A 209 -20.82 -2.46 -2.65
N PRO A 210 -22.03 -1.95 -2.92
CA PRO A 210 -22.89 -1.42 -1.87
C PRO A 210 -23.42 -2.55 -0.99
N PHE A 211 -23.55 -2.31 0.30
CA PHE A 211 -24.16 -3.24 1.25
C PHE A 211 -25.18 -2.52 2.13
N ARG A 212 -26.16 -3.28 2.62
CA ARG A 212 -27.22 -2.79 3.51
C ARG A 212 -27.50 -3.84 4.57
N ILE A 213 -27.42 -3.46 5.84
CA ILE A 213 -27.74 -4.31 6.98
C ILE A 213 -28.83 -3.62 7.79
N ALA A 214 -30.02 -4.22 7.86
CA ALA A 214 -31.12 -3.70 8.67
C ALA A 214 -30.83 -3.96 10.16
N LEU A 215 -30.80 -2.89 10.96
CA LEU A 215 -30.59 -2.99 12.39
C LEU A 215 -31.94 -3.30 13.07
N PRO A 216 -32.07 -4.41 13.81
CA PRO A 216 -33.28 -4.71 14.55
C PRO A 216 -33.63 -3.60 15.56
N ARG A 217 -34.92 -3.35 15.79
CA ARG A 217 -35.39 -2.35 16.78
C ARG A 217 -35.10 -2.75 18.23
N ASP A 218 -34.86 -4.04 18.48
CA ASP A 218 -34.50 -4.60 19.79
C ASP A 218 -32.98 -4.66 20.03
N LEU A 219 -32.18 -4.10 19.12
CA LEU A 219 -30.73 -4.12 19.22
C LEU A 219 -30.27 -3.29 20.44
N ALA A 220 -29.52 -3.92 21.34
CA ALA A 220 -29.02 -3.25 22.54
C ALA A 220 -27.97 -2.18 22.19
N PRO A 221 -28.00 -0.98 22.79
CA PRO A 221 -26.99 0.03 22.53
C PRO A 221 -25.63 -0.39 23.10
N SER A 222 -24.57 0.16 22.51
CA SER A 222 -23.21 0.10 23.03
C SER A 222 -23.18 0.66 24.45
N PHE A 223 -22.48 -0.01 25.36
CA PHE A 223 -22.22 0.52 26.68
C PHE A 223 -20.85 0.09 27.19
N SER A 224 -20.34 0.84 28.15
CA SER A 224 -19.07 0.57 28.83
C SER A 224 -19.27 0.91 30.31
N PHE A 225 -19.34 -0.11 31.17
CA PHE A 225 -19.58 0.09 32.59
C PHE A 225 -18.71 -0.84 33.44
N GLY A 226 -17.87 -0.25 34.30
CA GLY A 226 -16.91 -0.99 35.10
C GLY A 226 -16.00 -1.86 34.23
N GLU A 227 -16.03 -3.18 34.48
CA GLU A 227 -15.21 -4.15 33.76
C GLU A 227 -15.89 -4.72 32.51
N VAL A 228 -17.14 -4.37 32.22
CA VAL A 228 -17.92 -4.96 31.13
C VAL A 228 -18.26 -3.93 30.06
N SER A 229 -18.15 -4.32 28.79
CA SER A 229 -18.65 -3.53 27.66
C SER A 229 -19.40 -4.38 26.64
N LEU A 230 -20.33 -3.73 25.93
CA LEU A 230 -20.91 -4.23 24.70
C LEU A 230 -20.48 -3.29 23.57
N GLU A 231 -19.75 -3.85 22.61
CA GLU A 231 -19.12 -3.10 21.52
C GLU A 231 -19.55 -3.69 20.18
N TYR A 232 -19.62 -2.84 19.15
CA TYR A 232 -19.98 -3.26 17.80
C TYR A 232 -18.81 -3.04 16.83
N VAL A 233 -18.59 -4.04 15.97
CA VAL A 233 -17.56 -3.99 14.94
C VAL A 233 -18.19 -4.38 13.62
N LEU A 234 -18.01 -3.54 12.61
CA LEU A 234 -18.29 -3.90 11.23
C LEU A 234 -17.08 -4.64 10.65
N GLU A 235 -17.26 -5.91 10.33
CA GLU A 235 -16.24 -6.76 9.74
C GLU A 235 -16.49 -6.89 8.24
N MET A 236 -15.48 -6.60 7.43
CA MET A 236 -15.48 -6.86 6.00
C MET A 236 -14.47 -7.97 5.72
N ALA A 237 -14.97 -9.14 5.39
CA ALA A 237 -14.20 -10.32 5.04
C ALA A 237 -14.15 -10.49 3.53
N PHE A 238 -13.04 -10.07 2.92
CA PHE A 238 -12.78 -10.23 1.50
C PHE A 238 -12.04 -11.55 1.25
N LYS A 239 -12.66 -12.46 0.48
CA LYS A 239 -12.10 -13.77 0.12
C LYS A 239 -11.60 -13.76 -1.31
N HIS A 240 -10.39 -14.28 -1.51
CA HIS A 240 -9.77 -14.48 -2.81
C HIS A 240 -9.10 -15.86 -2.86
N MET A 241 -8.64 -16.31 -4.03
CA MET A 241 -8.06 -17.66 -4.21
C MET A 241 -6.86 -17.94 -3.31
N GLU A 242 -6.03 -16.93 -3.03
CA GLU A 242 -4.81 -17.07 -2.22
C GLU A 242 -5.02 -16.83 -0.72
N GLY A 243 -6.22 -16.42 -0.29
CA GLY A 243 -6.46 -16.14 1.13
C GLY A 243 -7.69 -15.29 1.43
N ARG A 244 -7.64 -14.65 2.60
CA ARG A 244 -8.70 -13.78 3.13
C ARG A 244 -8.09 -12.54 3.75
N LEU A 245 -8.60 -11.38 3.37
CA LEU A 245 -8.35 -10.10 4.02
C LEU A 245 -9.54 -9.77 4.93
N LEU A 246 -9.26 -9.40 6.18
CA LEU A 246 -10.26 -8.97 7.16
C LEU A 246 -10.01 -7.51 7.53
N HIS A 247 -10.96 -6.65 7.21
CA HIS A 247 -10.97 -5.25 7.65
C HIS A 247 -12.04 -5.05 8.73
N ARG A 248 -11.73 -4.25 9.75
CA ARG A 248 -12.63 -4.02 10.89
C ARG A 248 -12.80 -2.53 11.13
N VAL A 249 -14.03 -2.06 11.18
CA VAL A 249 -14.38 -0.68 11.53
C VAL A 249 -15.22 -0.70 12.82
N PRO A 250 -14.77 -0.08 13.92
CA PRO A 250 -15.58 0.02 15.12
C PRO A 250 -16.78 0.94 14.88
N VAL A 251 -17.96 0.45 15.25
CA VAL A 251 -19.26 1.10 15.10
C VAL A 251 -19.90 1.28 16.47
N ILE A 252 -20.69 2.32 16.65
CA ILE A 252 -21.43 2.61 17.87
C ILE A 252 -22.92 2.41 17.56
N VAL A 253 -23.60 1.60 18.35
CA VAL A 253 -25.07 1.54 18.33
C VAL A 253 -25.55 2.35 19.52
N ASP A 254 -26.37 3.37 19.31
CA ASP A 254 -26.86 4.22 20.39
C ASP A 254 -28.35 4.53 20.21
N MET A 255 -29.02 5.00 21.25
CA MET A 255 -30.46 5.25 21.25
C MET A 255 -30.75 6.70 20.86
N PHE A 256 -31.14 6.93 19.61
CA PHE A 256 -31.65 8.23 19.12
C PHE A 256 -32.67 7.97 18.00
N GLU A 257 -33.36 9.02 17.53
CA GLU A 257 -34.30 8.88 16.41
C GLU A 257 -33.59 8.47 15.12
N PRO A 258 -34.04 7.40 14.42
CA PRO A 258 -33.48 6.98 13.15
C PRO A 258 -33.43 8.12 12.11
N ARG A 259 -32.25 8.33 11.52
CA ARG A 259 -32.00 9.37 10.51
C ARG A 259 -32.26 8.84 9.11
N PRO A 260 -33.28 9.36 8.39
CA PRO A 260 -33.53 8.95 7.01
C PRO A 260 -32.46 9.54 6.06
N GLY A 261 -32.03 8.75 5.07
CA GLY A 261 -31.21 9.24 3.95
C GLY A 261 -29.73 9.51 4.26
N ILE A 262 -29.24 9.14 5.44
CA ILE A 262 -27.82 9.32 5.83
C ILE A 262 -26.86 8.61 4.85
N GLU A 263 -27.30 7.51 4.24
CA GLU A 263 -26.58 6.74 3.21
C GLU A 263 -26.08 7.58 2.02
N ALA A 264 -26.77 8.66 1.68
CA ALA A 264 -26.38 9.56 0.58
C ALA A 264 -25.16 10.43 0.90
N LYS A 265 -24.77 10.55 2.19
CA LYS A 265 -23.63 11.37 2.65
C LYS A 265 -22.30 10.62 2.62
N ARG A 266 -22.31 9.33 2.23
CA ARG A 266 -21.11 8.49 2.15
C ARG A 266 -20.12 9.02 1.10
N PRO A 267 -18.80 9.08 1.39
CA PRO A 267 -17.78 9.37 0.38
C PRO A 267 -17.78 8.35 -0.74
N ARG A 268 -17.47 8.77 -1.97
CA ARG A 268 -17.22 7.83 -3.07
C ARG A 268 -15.89 7.10 -2.82
N ILE A 269 -15.81 5.83 -3.21
CA ILE A 269 -14.62 4.99 -3.13
C ILE A 269 -14.40 4.24 -4.44
N GLY A 270 -13.31 3.48 -4.53
CA GLY A 270 -13.02 2.68 -5.72
C GLY A 270 -12.34 3.43 -6.85
N ALA A 271 -12.44 2.90 -8.06
CA ALA A 271 -11.61 3.26 -9.21
C ALA A 271 -11.62 4.76 -9.50
N ASP A 272 -12.79 5.40 -9.51
CA ASP A 272 -12.91 6.83 -9.79
C ASP A 272 -12.18 7.69 -8.74
N ARG A 273 -12.34 7.35 -7.45
CA ARG A 273 -11.63 8.04 -6.36
C ARG A 273 -10.12 7.84 -6.50
N TRP A 274 -9.67 6.61 -6.73
CA TRP A 274 -8.25 6.29 -6.85
C TRP A 274 -7.62 7.00 -8.04
N ARG A 275 -8.28 6.99 -9.20
CA ARG A 275 -7.82 7.69 -10.40
C ARG A 275 -7.75 9.21 -10.17
N ALA A 276 -8.75 9.81 -9.51
CA ALA A 276 -8.72 11.23 -9.17
C ALA A 276 -7.55 11.57 -8.23
N LEU A 277 -7.33 10.75 -7.20
CA LEU A 277 -6.22 10.89 -6.25
C LEU A 277 -4.87 10.78 -6.96
N TRP A 278 -4.68 9.73 -7.78
CA TRP A 278 -3.45 9.50 -8.53
C TRP A 278 -3.19 10.62 -9.53
N SER A 279 -4.22 11.07 -10.26
CA SER A 279 -4.10 12.18 -11.20
C SER A 279 -3.63 13.46 -10.50
N ARG A 280 -4.20 13.82 -9.35
CA ARG A 280 -3.78 15.02 -8.60
C ARG A 280 -2.35 14.90 -8.08
N ALA A 281 -2.00 13.75 -7.51
CA ALA A 281 -0.66 13.50 -6.99
C ALA A 281 0.40 13.51 -8.11
N GLY A 282 0.10 12.88 -9.24
CA GLY A 282 0.99 12.81 -10.40
C GLY A 282 1.23 14.17 -11.04
N GLN A 283 0.20 15.00 -11.19
CA GLN A 283 0.31 16.36 -11.74
C GLN A 283 1.34 17.22 -10.99
N ARG A 284 1.47 17.06 -9.67
CA ARG A 284 2.44 17.81 -8.85
C ARG A 284 3.90 17.53 -9.21
N ILE A 285 4.17 16.37 -9.79
CA ILE A 285 5.48 15.98 -10.29
C ILE A 285 5.45 15.75 -11.80
N GLU A 286 4.52 16.37 -12.53
CA GLU A 286 4.42 16.29 -14.01
C GLU A 286 4.32 14.86 -14.56
N LEU A 287 3.79 13.92 -13.78
CA LEU A 287 3.40 12.60 -14.27
C LEU A 287 1.93 12.58 -14.60
N SER A 288 1.57 11.90 -15.69
CA SER A 288 0.19 11.76 -16.14
C SER A 288 -0.34 10.37 -15.81
N LEU A 289 -1.61 10.29 -15.42
CA LEU A 289 -2.30 9.03 -15.20
C LEU A 289 -2.54 8.31 -16.53
N ALA A 290 -2.22 7.02 -16.59
CA ALA A 290 -2.52 6.17 -17.73
C ALA A 290 -4.03 5.99 -17.90
N GLU A 291 -4.50 5.89 -19.16
CA GLU A 291 -5.94 5.85 -19.46
C GLU A 291 -6.64 4.63 -18.87
N ARG A 292 -6.01 3.45 -18.92
CA ARG A 292 -6.66 2.15 -18.63
C ARG A 292 -6.20 1.51 -17.33
N GLU A 293 -5.14 2.02 -16.73
CA GLU A 293 -4.48 1.43 -15.56
C GLU A 293 -4.32 2.50 -14.48
N LEU A 294 -4.24 2.08 -13.22
CA LEU A 294 -3.86 2.95 -12.12
C LEU A 294 -2.33 3.08 -12.11
N ALA A 295 -1.78 3.84 -13.07
CA ALA A 295 -0.35 4.02 -13.25
C ALA A 295 -0.02 5.46 -13.61
N LEU A 296 1.03 6.03 -13.03
CA LEU A 296 1.56 7.33 -13.44
C LEU A 296 2.72 7.14 -14.39
N ARG A 297 2.76 7.90 -15.49
CA ARG A 297 3.83 7.86 -16.48
C ARG A 297 4.23 9.25 -16.91
N GLY A 298 5.51 9.46 -17.20
CA GLY A 298 6.04 10.74 -17.66
C GLY A 298 7.55 10.75 -17.76
N VAL A 299 8.12 11.94 -17.92
CA VAL A 299 9.58 12.14 -17.99
C VAL A 299 9.99 13.10 -16.88
N ARG A 300 11.00 12.73 -16.09
CA ARG A 300 11.56 13.53 -15.00
C ARG A 300 13.06 13.60 -15.15
N ALA A 301 13.60 14.82 -15.21
CA ALA A 301 15.02 15.06 -15.41
C ALA A 301 15.61 14.27 -16.61
N GLY A 302 14.82 14.06 -17.67
CA GLY A 302 15.22 13.26 -18.84
C GLY A 302 15.07 11.73 -18.68
N CYS A 303 14.74 11.23 -17.48
CA CYS A 303 14.45 9.82 -17.25
C CYS A 303 12.95 9.54 -17.46
N ALA A 304 12.62 8.42 -18.12
CA ALA A 304 11.24 7.97 -18.22
C ALA A 304 10.83 7.31 -16.89
N VAL A 305 9.77 7.81 -16.27
CA VAL A 305 9.28 7.33 -14.97
C VAL A 305 7.93 6.67 -15.15
N ALA A 306 7.76 5.49 -14.55
CA ALA A 306 6.49 4.81 -14.39
C ALA A 306 6.28 4.44 -12.93
N VAL A 307 5.13 4.78 -12.35
CA VAL A 307 4.74 4.40 -10.99
C VAL A 307 3.48 3.56 -11.06
N VAL A 308 3.48 2.42 -10.37
CA VAL A 308 2.39 1.44 -10.35
C VAL A 308 2.18 0.90 -8.94
N PRO A 309 0.97 0.41 -8.61
CA PRO A 309 0.79 -0.47 -7.46
C PRO A 309 1.72 -1.68 -7.58
N ALA A 310 2.47 -1.99 -6.52
CA ALA A 310 3.30 -3.18 -6.46
C ALA A 310 2.39 -4.37 -6.11
N GLU A 311 2.11 -5.20 -7.12
CA GLU A 311 1.29 -6.41 -6.98
C GLU A 311 2.10 -7.69 -7.20
N ARG A 312 3.41 -7.59 -7.44
CA ARG A 312 4.32 -8.71 -7.74
C ARG A 312 5.41 -8.83 -6.66
N GLU A 313 5.70 -10.07 -6.28
CA GLU A 313 6.76 -10.50 -5.35
C GLU A 313 6.56 -10.16 -3.86
N SER A 314 5.67 -10.84 -3.13
CA SER A 314 5.65 -10.88 -1.63
C SER A 314 5.62 -9.53 -0.85
N TRP A 315 5.62 -8.41 -1.57
CA TRP A 315 5.70 -7.05 -1.10
C TRP A 315 4.56 -6.29 -1.76
N GLY A 316 3.49 -6.06 -1.00
CA GLY A 316 2.47 -5.12 -1.44
C GLY A 316 2.96 -3.68 -1.30
N GLY A 317 2.44 -2.79 -2.15
CA GLY A 317 2.52 -1.34 -1.93
C GLY A 317 2.62 -0.57 -3.24
N LEU A 318 3.67 0.23 -3.39
CA LEU A 318 3.97 1.00 -4.61
C LEU A 318 5.33 0.61 -5.17
N ALA A 319 5.42 0.57 -6.50
CA ALA A 319 6.65 0.41 -7.24
C ALA A 319 6.84 1.58 -8.22
N ALA A 320 8.09 1.97 -8.44
CA ALA A 320 8.46 2.89 -9.50
C ALA A 320 9.62 2.33 -10.32
N MET A 321 9.52 2.48 -11.64
CA MET A 321 10.58 2.24 -12.60
C MET A 321 11.05 3.59 -13.14
N VAL A 322 12.34 3.85 -13.05
CA VAL A 322 13.00 5.03 -13.60
C VAL A 322 14.01 4.57 -14.65
N ARG A 323 13.63 4.67 -15.92
CA ARG A 323 14.47 4.29 -17.06
C ARG A 323 15.29 5.49 -17.52
N PHE A 324 16.60 5.28 -17.69
CA PHE A 324 17.53 6.32 -18.10
C PHE A 324 17.26 6.72 -19.55
N ALA A 325 17.70 7.92 -19.92
CA ALA A 325 17.63 8.35 -21.32
C ALA A 325 18.47 7.46 -22.24
N GLU A 326 19.64 7.05 -21.76
CA GLU A 326 20.59 6.16 -22.42
C GLU A 326 21.27 5.28 -21.37
N PRO A 327 21.65 4.04 -21.71
CA PRO A 327 22.39 3.19 -20.79
C PRO A 327 23.75 3.78 -20.38
N TRP A 328 24.14 3.63 -19.12
CA TRP A 328 25.43 4.12 -18.61
C TRP A 328 26.62 3.30 -19.08
N GLY A 329 26.38 2.02 -19.45
CA GLY A 329 27.39 1.11 -19.93
C GLY A 329 28.51 0.87 -18.91
N LEU A 330 28.17 0.85 -17.62
CA LEU A 330 29.10 0.55 -16.52
C LEU A 330 28.99 -0.91 -16.09
N HIS A 331 28.11 -1.70 -16.70
CA HIS A 331 27.64 -2.99 -16.21
C HIS A 331 27.20 -2.89 -14.74
N LEU A 332 26.55 -1.77 -14.39
CA LEU A 332 26.09 -1.50 -13.04
C LEU A 332 25.07 -2.56 -12.62
N ASP A 333 25.24 -3.07 -11.41
CA ASP A 333 24.28 -3.95 -10.74
C ASP A 333 24.26 -3.56 -9.27
N VAL A 334 23.21 -2.83 -8.89
CA VAL A 334 22.88 -2.50 -7.51
C VAL A 334 21.65 -3.31 -7.13
N ARG A 335 21.77 -4.14 -6.10
CA ARG A 335 20.66 -4.99 -5.64
C ARG A 335 20.67 -5.15 -4.12
N PRO A 336 19.56 -5.58 -3.51
CA PRO A 336 19.55 -5.91 -2.09
C PRO A 336 20.62 -6.94 -1.76
N ARG A 337 21.35 -6.72 -0.67
CA ARG A 337 22.41 -7.63 -0.24
C ARG A 337 21.80 -8.87 0.41
N ALA A 338 22.17 -10.06 -0.07
CA ALA A 338 21.76 -11.31 0.56
C ALA A 338 22.57 -11.60 1.83
N LEU A 339 22.00 -12.42 2.73
CA LEU A 339 22.69 -12.85 3.94
C LEU A 339 23.99 -13.60 3.59
N LEU A 340 25.10 -13.25 4.24
CA LEU A 340 26.44 -13.81 4.00
C LEU A 340 27.05 -13.52 2.61
N GLU A 341 26.46 -12.62 1.82
CA GLU A 341 27.02 -12.25 0.52
C GLU A 341 28.29 -11.41 0.68
N LEU A 342 29.42 -11.94 0.22
CA LEU A 342 30.74 -11.28 0.26
C LEU A 342 31.06 -10.55 -1.06
N GLY A 343 31.87 -9.49 -0.95
CA GLY A 343 32.40 -8.71 -2.07
C GLY A 343 31.44 -7.67 -2.64
N GLY A 344 31.92 -6.93 -3.64
CA GLY A 344 31.25 -5.76 -4.22
C GLY A 344 32.04 -4.47 -3.96
N VAL A 345 31.68 -3.41 -4.66
CA VAL A 345 32.29 -2.08 -4.49
C VAL A 345 31.78 -1.48 -3.17
N ALA A 346 32.69 -1.07 -2.29
CA ALA A 346 32.35 -0.39 -1.04
C ALA A 346 32.23 1.13 -1.29
N THR A 347 31.06 1.70 -1.06
CA THR A 347 30.79 3.11 -1.37
C THR A 347 31.33 4.08 -0.30
N GLY A 348 31.75 3.55 0.85
CA GLY A 348 32.16 4.33 2.02
C GLY A 348 30.98 4.82 2.87
N ASP A 349 29.75 4.48 2.48
CA ASP A 349 28.54 4.73 3.26
C ASP A 349 28.08 3.42 3.90
N SER A 350 28.39 3.24 5.19
CA SER A 350 28.08 2.00 5.90
C SER A 350 26.58 1.65 5.95
N GLY A 351 25.69 2.65 5.88
CA GLY A 351 24.24 2.42 5.86
C GLY A 351 23.80 1.84 4.51
N PHE A 352 24.34 2.40 3.42
CA PHE A 352 24.10 1.92 2.07
C PHE A 352 24.74 0.54 1.84
N ASP A 353 26.01 0.38 2.18
CA ASP A 353 26.80 -0.83 1.94
C ASP A 353 26.27 -2.06 2.72
N ARG A 354 25.58 -1.85 3.85
CA ARG A 354 24.88 -2.92 4.57
C ARG A 354 23.63 -3.43 3.86
N ARG A 355 22.93 -2.54 3.16
CA ARG A 355 21.64 -2.84 2.51
C ARG A 355 21.80 -3.31 1.07
N PHE A 356 22.78 -2.77 0.36
CA PHE A 356 22.95 -3.02 -1.06
C PHE A 356 24.29 -3.68 -1.36
N ARG A 357 24.28 -4.49 -2.40
CA ARG A 357 25.48 -4.96 -3.08
C ARG A 357 25.61 -4.19 -4.38
N VAL A 358 26.83 -3.74 -4.66
CA VAL A 358 27.17 -2.99 -5.88
C VAL A 358 28.22 -3.74 -6.67
N ARG A 359 28.00 -3.86 -7.97
CA ARG A 359 28.96 -4.33 -8.97
C ARG A 359 28.97 -3.39 -10.17
N GLY A 360 30.08 -3.42 -10.89
CA GLY A 360 30.25 -2.73 -12.16
C GLY A 360 31.58 -3.07 -12.80
N ARG A 361 31.79 -2.55 -14.00
CA ARG A 361 32.96 -2.76 -14.86
C ARG A 361 34.25 -2.26 -14.20
N GLU A 362 34.20 -1.05 -13.64
CA GLU A 362 35.34 -0.37 -13.05
C GLU A 362 34.91 0.35 -11.76
N GLU A 363 35.62 0.10 -10.67
CA GLU A 363 35.29 0.61 -9.33
C GLU A 363 35.22 2.14 -9.28
N ALA A 364 36.17 2.84 -9.90
CA ALA A 364 36.20 4.30 -9.91
C ALA A 364 34.96 4.92 -10.59
N GLN A 365 34.50 4.34 -11.70
CA GLN A 365 33.30 4.81 -12.39
C GLN A 365 32.03 4.50 -11.58
N VAL A 366 31.97 3.33 -10.94
CA VAL A 366 30.86 2.96 -10.05
C VAL A 366 30.75 3.92 -8.87
N LEU A 367 31.87 4.25 -8.22
CA LEU A 367 31.89 5.20 -7.10
C LEU A 367 31.49 6.62 -7.53
N ALA A 368 31.89 7.03 -8.75
CA ALA A 368 31.47 8.30 -9.32
C ALA A 368 29.98 8.34 -9.68
N ALA A 369 29.43 7.24 -10.20
CA ALA A 369 28.00 7.10 -10.51
C ALA A 369 27.14 7.11 -9.24
N LEU A 370 27.55 6.37 -8.21
CA LEU A 370 26.84 6.30 -6.92
C LEU A 370 27.12 7.52 -6.06
N THR A 371 26.75 8.71 -6.53
CA THR A 371 26.89 9.97 -5.79
C THR A 371 26.18 9.91 -4.43
N PRO A 372 26.55 10.75 -3.44
CA PRO A 372 25.82 10.83 -2.18
C PRO A 372 24.32 11.11 -2.35
N ALA A 373 23.93 11.86 -3.39
CA ALA A 373 22.52 12.10 -3.71
C ALA A 373 21.81 10.82 -4.17
N LEU A 374 22.42 10.06 -5.08
CA LEU A 374 21.85 8.82 -5.59
C LEU A 374 21.73 7.75 -4.49
N ARG A 375 22.76 7.59 -3.65
CA ARG A 375 22.70 6.64 -2.52
C ARG A 375 21.60 6.97 -1.52
N ARG A 376 21.40 8.27 -1.21
CA ARG A 376 20.29 8.72 -0.36
C ARG A 376 18.94 8.45 -1.01
N ALA A 377 18.79 8.73 -2.31
CA ALA A 377 17.55 8.50 -3.03
C ALA A 377 17.17 7.01 -3.04
N LEU A 378 18.11 6.11 -3.35
CA LEU A 378 17.88 4.66 -3.32
C LEU A 378 17.56 4.16 -1.90
N SER A 379 18.21 4.72 -0.88
CA SER A 379 17.99 4.33 0.53
C SER A 379 16.64 4.77 1.07
N ALA A 380 15.95 5.71 0.42
CA ALA A 380 14.63 6.17 0.83
C ALA A 380 13.53 5.11 0.63
N PHE A 381 13.80 4.08 -0.17
CA PHE A 381 12.86 3.00 -0.48
C PHE A 381 13.14 1.75 0.37
N GLY A 382 12.15 0.89 0.54
CA GLY A 382 12.31 -0.37 1.27
C GLY A 382 13.24 -1.33 0.51
N ARG A 383 13.08 -1.38 -0.81
CA ARG A 383 13.90 -2.14 -1.76
C ARG A 383 14.23 -1.24 -2.95
N ALA A 384 15.42 -1.43 -3.51
CA ALA A 384 15.85 -0.78 -4.73
C ALA A 384 16.79 -1.70 -5.52
N GLU A 385 16.65 -1.67 -6.84
CA GLU A 385 17.48 -2.37 -7.81
C GLU A 385 17.83 -1.39 -8.92
N VAL A 386 19.08 -1.39 -9.37
CA VAL A 386 19.55 -0.50 -10.44
C VAL A 386 20.49 -1.26 -11.33
N ASP A 387 20.24 -1.20 -12.63
CA ASP A 387 21.16 -1.68 -13.65
C ASP A 387 21.70 -0.52 -14.51
N ASP A 388 22.26 -0.84 -15.67
CA ASP A 388 22.81 0.15 -16.60
C ASP A 388 21.76 1.00 -17.31
N ALA A 389 20.49 0.63 -17.30
CA ALA A 389 19.42 1.24 -18.09
C ALA A 389 18.23 1.71 -17.25
N GLU A 390 17.96 1.09 -16.11
CA GLU A 390 16.82 1.40 -15.27
C GLU A 390 17.06 1.17 -13.78
N ALA A 391 16.27 1.89 -12.98
CA ALA A 391 16.17 1.70 -11.55
C ALA A 391 14.73 1.29 -11.19
N TRP A 392 14.60 0.22 -10.42
CA TRP A 392 13.35 -0.21 -9.79
C TRP A 392 13.39 0.05 -8.30
N VAL A 393 12.32 0.64 -7.76
CA VAL A 393 12.21 0.92 -6.33
C VAL A 393 10.83 0.57 -5.81
N TRP A 394 10.77 0.12 -4.55
CA TRP A 394 9.54 -0.35 -3.91
C TRP A 394 9.36 0.23 -2.52
N SER A 395 8.11 0.50 -2.17
CA SER A 395 7.67 0.92 -0.84
C SER A 395 6.44 0.14 -0.41
N ALA A 396 6.31 -0.11 0.90
CA ALA A 396 5.12 -0.71 1.50
C ALA A 396 3.93 0.27 1.61
N ALA A 397 4.08 1.50 1.08
CA ALA A 397 3.01 2.50 1.05
C ALA A 397 1.77 1.96 0.32
N ALA A 398 0.61 2.13 0.94
CA ALA A 398 -0.66 1.67 0.40
C ALA A 398 -1.29 2.70 -0.55
N ALA A 399 -0.84 3.96 -0.56
CA ALA A 399 -1.42 5.04 -1.36
C ALA A 399 -2.92 5.26 -1.10
N LEU A 400 -3.28 5.28 0.18
CA LEU A 400 -4.65 5.44 0.68
C LEU A 400 -5.18 6.85 0.50
N ASP A 401 -4.30 7.82 0.64
CA ASP A 401 -4.58 9.24 0.52
C ASP A 401 -3.51 9.97 -0.30
N GLU A 402 -3.79 11.23 -0.58
CA GLU A 402 -2.92 12.08 -1.38
C GLU A 402 -1.58 12.39 -0.68
N PRO A 403 -1.53 12.66 0.64
CA PRO A 403 -0.27 12.78 1.38
C PRO A 403 0.63 11.54 1.30
N GLU A 404 0.10 10.34 1.48
CA GLU A 404 0.87 9.10 1.44
C GLU A 404 1.44 8.85 0.04
N LEU A 405 0.64 9.03 -1.01
CA LEU A 405 1.13 8.91 -2.38
C LEU A 405 2.18 9.98 -2.68
N ALA A 406 1.98 11.23 -2.24
CA ALA A 406 2.97 12.30 -2.42
C ALA A 406 4.29 12.01 -1.70
N ALA A 407 4.24 11.40 -0.51
CA ALA A 407 5.42 10.99 0.24
C ALA A 407 6.25 9.91 -0.48
N PHE A 408 5.61 9.07 -1.32
CA PHE A 408 6.31 8.13 -2.20
C PHE A 408 6.84 8.79 -3.47
N LEU A 409 6.05 9.68 -4.09
CA LEU A 409 6.41 10.34 -5.35
C LEU A 409 7.58 11.32 -5.20
N ALA A 410 7.74 11.97 -4.05
CA ALA A 410 8.85 12.91 -3.82
C ALA A 410 10.23 12.21 -3.89
N PRO A 411 10.47 11.08 -3.20
CA PRO A 411 11.68 10.27 -3.40
C PRO A 411 11.89 9.77 -4.84
N VAL A 412 10.82 9.45 -5.59
CA VAL A 412 10.93 9.04 -7.00
C VAL A 412 11.44 10.18 -7.88
N ASP A 413 10.95 11.41 -7.67
CA ASP A 413 11.48 12.59 -8.36
C ASP A 413 12.95 12.86 -8.00
N ALA A 414 13.30 12.75 -6.72
CA ALA A 414 14.68 12.90 -6.27
C ALA A 414 15.60 11.82 -6.89
N LEU A 415 15.13 10.58 -7.01
CA LEU A 415 15.84 9.50 -7.67
C LEU A 415 16.09 9.80 -9.15
N ALA A 416 15.06 10.23 -9.89
CA ALA A 416 15.19 10.56 -11.31
C ALA A 416 16.22 11.70 -11.54
N ARG A 417 16.21 12.74 -10.71
CA ARG A 417 17.22 13.81 -10.76
C ARG A 417 18.62 13.30 -10.44
N ALA A 418 18.76 12.52 -9.37
CA ALA A 418 20.07 11.99 -8.96
C ALA A 418 20.66 11.04 -10.01
N LEU A 419 19.84 10.23 -10.68
CA LEU A 419 20.25 9.39 -11.81
C LEU A 419 20.68 10.23 -13.01
N ALA A 420 19.89 11.24 -13.38
CA ALA A 420 20.24 12.12 -14.50
C ALA A 420 21.56 12.87 -14.27
N GLU A 421 21.75 13.43 -13.07
CA GLU A 421 22.98 14.11 -12.67
C GLU A 421 24.18 13.15 -12.64
N ALA A 422 24.01 11.95 -12.07
CA ALA A 422 25.06 10.92 -12.04
C ALA A 422 25.49 10.52 -13.46
N GLY A 423 24.52 10.24 -14.34
CA GLY A 423 24.77 9.88 -15.73
C GLY A 423 25.49 10.97 -16.52
N ALA A 424 25.14 12.24 -16.29
CA ALA A 424 25.79 13.38 -16.94
C ALA A 424 27.23 13.63 -16.45
N ALA A 425 27.52 13.26 -15.19
CA ALA A 425 28.81 13.49 -14.55
C ALA A 425 29.76 12.27 -14.61
N LEU A 426 29.41 11.21 -15.33
CA LEU A 426 30.23 10.00 -15.39
C LEU A 426 31.65 10.29 -15.92
N PRO A 427 32.70 9.88 -15.19
CA PRO A 427 34.06 9.99 -15.69
C PRO A 427 34.33 8.96 -16.79
N PRO A 428 35.32 9.21 -17.67
CA PRO A 428 35.75 8.20 -18.64
C PRO A 428 36.33 6.98 -17.90
N PRO A 429 36.32 5.80 -18.53
CA PRO A 429 37.09 4.66 -18.05
C PRO A 429 38.56 5.05 -17.90
N ALA A 430 39.24 4.62 -16.84
CA ALA A 430 40.61 5.10 -16.55
C ALA A 430 41.59 4.88 -17.71
N ALA A 431 41.48 3.74 -18.40
CA ALA A 431 42.29 3.40 -19.56
C ALA A 431 42.07 4.33 -20.77
N MET A 432 40.91 4.98 -20.85
CA MET A 432 40.52 5.87 -21.95
C MET A 432 40.62 7.36 -21.56
N ALA A 433 40.91 7.68 -20.30
CA ALA A 433 40.84 9.04 -19.77
C ALA A 433 41.76 10.02 -20.51
N ALA A 434 42.97 9.60 -20.88
CA ALA A 434 43.92 10.40 -21.65
C ALA A 434 43.42 10.77 -23.06
N TRP A 435 42.46 10.01 -23.59
CA TRP A 435 41.95 10.15 -24.96
C TRP A 435 40.62 10.90 -25.03
N LEU A 436 39.98 11.16 -23.88
CA LEU A 436 38.72 11.89 -23.81
C LEU A 436 38.72 13.23 -24.56
N PRO A 437 39.78 14.07 -24.52
CA PRO A 437 39.82 15.32 -25.29
C PRO A 437 39.68 15.10 -26.81
N ALA A 438 40.30 14.06 -27.37
CA ALA A 438 40.19 13.74 -28.79
C ALA A 438 38.77 13.28 -29.15
N TRP A 439 38.14 12.50 -28.28
CA TRP A 439 36.75 12.07 -28.44
C TRP A 439 35.75 13.23 -28.38
N ARG A 440 35.95 14.20 -27.46
CA ARG A 440 35.13 15.41 -27.38
C ARG A 440 35.25 16.26 -28.64
N ARG A 441 36.48 16.50 -29.10
CA ARG A 441 36.74 17.25 -30.34
C ARG A 441 36.04 16.60 -31.54
N PHE A 442 36.15 15.27 -31.68
CA PHE A 442 35.50 14.58 -32.79
C PHE A 442 33.98 14.60 -32.70
N ALA A 443 33.40 14.55 -31.50
CA ALA A 443 31.96 14.72 -31.30
C ALA A 443 31.51 16.10 -31.79
N GLU A 444 32.21 17.16 -31.41
CA GLU A 444 31.92 18.53 -31.87
C GLU A 444 32.07 18.67 -33.40
N GLU A 445 33.13 18.12 -34.00
CA GLU A 445 33.36 18.15 -35.46
C GLU A 445 32.30 17.37 -36.27
N SER A 446 31.61 16.42 -35.65
CA SER A 446 30.64 15.54 -36.31
C SER A 446 29.18 15.83 -35.93
N ASP A 447 28.94 16.95 -35.23
CA ASP A 447 27.65 17.30 -34.61
C ASP A 447 27.06 16.09 -33.85
N GLY A 448 27.95 15.40 -33.13
CA GLY A 448 27.71 14.11 -32.49
C GLY A 448 27.52 14.21 -30.99
N ALA A 449 26.91 13.17 -30.43
CA ALA A 449 26.75 12.98 -29.00
C ALA A 449 27.76 11.96 -28.46
N LEU A 450 28.63 12.41 -27.54
CA LEU A 450 29.54 11.55 -26.79
C LEU A 450 28.91 11.10 -25.47
N ARG A 451 28.95 9.80 -25.22
CA ARG A 451 28.69 9.17 -23.92
C ARG A 451 30.02 8.74 -23.32
N VAL A 452 30.41 9.46 -22.26
CA VAL A 452 31.73 9.33 -21.63
C VAL A 452 31.88 8.00 -20.90
N GLY A 453 30.85 7.56 -20.15
CA GLY A 453 30.86 6.30 -19.40
C GLY A 453 31.27 5.07 -20.23
N PRO A 454 30.58 4.77 -21.35
CA PRO A 454 30.95 3.67 -22.24
C PRO A 454 32.00 4.05 -23.30
N MET A 455 32.45 5.31 -23.37
CA MET A 455 33.23 5.84 -24.50
C MET A 455 32.58 5.47 -25.84
N ARG A 456 31.34 5.94 -26.01
CA ARG A 456 30.50 5.72 -27.20
C ARG A 456 30.13 7.06 -27.80
N LEU A 457 30.38 7.22 -29.10
CA LEU A 457 30.11 8.44 -29.84
C LEU A 457 29.16 8.10 -30.98
N SER A 458 28.12 8.89 -31.14
CA SER A 458 27.21 8.82 -32.28
C SER A 458 27.17 10.17 -32.97
N GLY A 459 26.99 10.21 -34.29
CA GLY A 459 26.98 11.46 -35.03
C GLY A 459 26.59 11.25 -36.48
N THR A 460 26.86 12.27 -37.31
CA THR A 460 26.65 12.18 -38.75
C THR A 460 27.96 12.31 -39.52
N PHE A 461 28.11 11.50 -40.56
CA PHE A 461 29.29 11.49 -41.42
C PHE A 461 28.84 11.40 -42.88
N GLU A 462 29.11 12.45 -43.66
CA GLU A 462 28.69 12.60 -45.07
C GLU A 462 27.20 12.26 -45.31
N GLY A 463 26.32 12.65 -44.37
CA GLY A 463 24.88 12.43 -44.45
C GLY A 463 24.38 11.07 -43.94
N ALA A 464 25.27 10.17 -43.51
CA ALA A 464 24.88 8.92 -42.85
C ALA A 464 25.13 9.00 -41.33
N GLY A 465 24.27 8.34 -40.55
CA GLY A 465 24.52 8.18 -39.12
C GLY A 465 25.68 7.23 -38.88
N PHE A 466 26.51 7.49 -37.87
CA PHE A 466 27.56 6.56 -37.47
C PHE A 466 27.63 6.43 -35.95
N GLU A 467 28.33 5.39 -35.52
CA GLU A 467 28.62 5.11 -34.13
C GLU A 467 30.03 4.54 -33.97
N VAL A 468 30.73 5.01 -32.95
CA VAL A 468 32.04 4.53 -32.51
C VAL A 468 31.91 4.14 -31.05
N GLU A 469 32.11 2.88 -30.72
CA GLU A 469 31.97 2.36 -29.36
C GLU A 469 33.23 1.61 -28.92
N THR A 470 33.71 1.89 -27.72
CA THR A 470 34.80 1.11 -27.12
C THR A 470 34.24 -0.17 -26.50
N LEU A 471 34.81 -1.33 -26.86
CA LEU A 471 34.43 -2.63 -26.32
C LEU A 471 35.29 -2.98 -25.11
N PHE A 472 34.67 -3.47 -24.03
CA PHE A 472 35.36 -3.77 -22.78
C PHE A 472 35.23 -5.23 -22.35
N LYS A 473 36.28 -5.75 -21.71
CA LYS A 473 36.25 -7.00 -20.93
C LYS A 473 36.70 -6.70 -19.51
N GLY A 474 35.73 -6.56 -18.60
CA GLY A 474 36.00 -5.90 -17.32
C GLY A 474 36.44 -4.46 -17.55
N ALA A 475 37.37 -3.92 -16.75
CA ALA A 475 37.88 -2.56 -16.93
C ALA A 475 38.78 -2.37 -18.16
N ALA A 476 39.24 -3.46 -18.80
CA ALA A 476 40.18 -3.38 -19.91
C ALA A 476 39.44 -3.13 -21.25
N PRO A 477 39.80 -2.08 -22.02
CA PRO A 477 39.33 -1.94 -23.38
C PRO A 477 39.97 -3.02 -24.26
N THR A 478 39.15 -3.71 -25.04
CA THR A 478 39.54 -4.87 -25.87
C THR A 478 39.39 -4.63 -27.37
N GLY A 479 38.67 -3.59 -27.76
CA GLY A 479 38.42 -3.29 -29.16
C GLY A 479 37.58 -2.03 -29.34
N THR A 480 37.28 -1.72 -30.60
CA THR A 480 36.38 -0.64 -30.97
C THR A 480 35.41 -1.13 -32.02
N ARG A 481 34.10 -0.96 -31.80
CA ARG A 481 33.06 -1.23 -32.79
C ARG A 481 32.76 0.05 -33.55
N LEU A 482 32.87 -0.01 -34.87
CA LEU A 482 32.46 1.06 -35.79
C LEU A 482 31.19 0.61 -36.50
N VAL A 483 30.15 1.44 -36.46
CA VAL A 483 28.88 1.17 -37.12
C VAL A 483 28.51 2.35 -38.01
N LEU A 484 28.16 2.07 -39.26
CA LEU A 484 27.54 3.02 -40.17
C LEU A 484 26.06 2.67 -40.27
N ARG A 485 25.18 3.56 -39.80
CA ARG A 485 23.72 3.41 -39.89
C ARG A 485 23.22 3.87 -41.25
N LEU A 486 22.39 3.05 -41.86
CA LEU A 486 21.96 3.21 -43.24
C LEU A 486 20.49 3.56 -43.35
N ASP A 487 20.23 4.71 -43.95
CA ASP A 487 18.91 5.12 -44.42
C ASP A 487 19.06 5.68 -45.85
N PRO A 488 18.36 5.14 -46.87
CA PRO A 488 17.49 3.97 -46.85
C PRO A 488 18.22 2.63 -46.58
N PRO A 489 17.53 1.55 -46.20
CA PRO A 489 18.15 0.23 -45.98
C PRO A 489 18.70 -0.39 -47.28
N ILE A 490 19.70 -1.29 -47.16
CA ILE A 490 20.21 -2.12 -48.26
C ILE A 490 19.31 -3.36 -48.44
N ALA A 491 18.90 -3.64 -49.67
CA ALA A 491 18.18 -4.86 -50.02
C ALA A 491 19.14 -6.07 -50.10
N GLY A 492 18.79 -7.18 -49.44
CA GLY A 492 19.57 -8.43 -49.51
C GLY A 492 20.78 -8.49 -48.56
N ALA A 493 20.59 -8.13 -47.29
CA ALA A 493 21.60 -8.21 -46.23
C ALA A 493 22.40 -9.53 -46.26
N GLY A 494 23.73 -9.41 -46.21
CA GLY A 494 24.65 -10.54 -46.29
C GLY A 494 26.07 -10.11 -46.63
N ARG A 495 27.00 -11.09 -46.68
CA ARG A 495 28.40 -10.82 -47.02
C ARG A 495 28.53 -10.22 -48.45
N PRO A 496 29.49 -9.31 -48.68
CA PRO A 496 29.84 -8.80 -50.01
C PRO A 496 29.99 -9.94 -51.05
N ARG A 497 29.21 -9.91 -52.12
CA ARG A 497 29.14 -11.00 -53.13
C ARG A 497 29.83 -10.62 -54.44
N GLY A 498 29.76 -9.36 -54.86
CA GLY A 498 30.37 -8.89 -56.10
C GLY A 498 31.86 -8.58 -55.96
N ALA A 499 32.62 -8.68 -57.05
CA ALA A 499 34.06 -8.35 -57.06
C ALA A 499 34.36 -6.87 -56.71
N ALA A 500 33.41 -5.95 -56.97
CA ALA A 500 33.50 -4.56 -56.53
C ALA A 500 33.29 -4.43 -55.01
N GLU A 501 32.22 -5.03 -54.48
CA GLU A 501 31.90 -5.03 -53.04
C GLU A 501 33.01 -5.69 -52.22
N GLN A 502 33.56 -6.82 -52.68
CA GLN A 502 34.66 -7.53 -52.02
C GLN A 502 35.95 -6.70 -52.02
N ARG A 503 36.24 -5.96 -53.09
CA ARG A 503 37.37 -5.02 -53.12
C ARG A 503 37.18 -3.91 -52.10
N ILE A 504 35.99 -3.31 -52.02
CA ILE A 504 35.71 -2.25 -51.03
C ILE A 504 35.77 -2.80 -49.61
N ALA A 505 35.21 -3.98 -49.35
CA ALA A 505 35.30 -4.65 -48.05
C ALA A 505 36.76 -4.98 -47.66
N GLY A 506 37.59 -5.37 -48.64
CA GLY A 506 39.03 -5.52 -48.45
C GLY A 506 39.70 -4.21 -48.02
N VAL A 507 39.34 -3.08 -48.63
CA VAL A 507 39.82 -1.75 -48.21
C VAL A 507 39.36 -1.41 -46.79
N ILE A 508 38.10 -1.70 -46.41
CA ILE A 508 37.62 -1.50 -45.03
C ILE A 508 38.49 -2.27 -44.04
N LEU A 509 38.75 -3.55 -44.30
CA LEU A 509 39.57 -4.41 -43.45
C LEU A 509 41.04 -3.97 -43.41
N GLU A 510 41.59 -3.49 -44.53
CA GLU A 510 42.95 -2.95 -44.58
C GLU A 510 43.07 -1.69 -43.73
N GLN A 511 42.12 -0.75 -43.84
CA GLN A 511 42.11 0.46 -43.02
C GLN A 511 41.88 0.12 -41.55
N ALA A 512 40.97 -0.81 -41.24
CA ALA A 512 40.75 -1.31 -39.88
C ALA A 512 42.04 -1.93 -39.29
N ALA A 513 42.74 -2.75 -40.09
CA ALA A 513 44.00 -3.37 -39.68
C ALA A 513 45.08 -2.33 -39.36
N ARG A 514 45.18 -1.24 -40.14
CA ARG A 514 46.12 -0.14 -39.90
C ARG A 514 45.84 0.64 -38.62
N LEU A 515 44.56 0.73 -38.21
CA LEU A 515 44.16 1.50 -37.02
C LEU A 515 44.29 0.74 -35.70
N GLY A 516 44.23 -0.59 -35.70
CA GLY A 516 44.33 -1.36 -34.46
C GLY A 516 44.21 -2.87 -34.61
N GLY A 517 44.39 -3.42 -35.81
CA GLY A 517 44.10 -4.82 -36.13
C GLY A 517 42.60 -5.11 -36.29
N VAL A 518 42.25 -6.23 -36.92
CA VAL A 518 40.86 -6.72 -37.04
C VAL A 518 40.67 -7.87 -36.05
N ALA A 519 39.62 -7.81 -35.24
CA ALA A 519 39.32 -8.88 -34.28
C ALA A 519 38.82 -10.13 -35.02
N GLY A 520 39.58 -11.23 -34.97
CA GLY A 520 39.18 -12.56 -35.47
C GLY A 520 39.05 -12.72 -37.00
N ALA A 521 39.60 -13.80 -37.57
CA ALA A 521 39.51 -14.10 -39.00
C ALA A 521 38.08 -14.45 -39.50
N GLU A 522 37.13 -14.68 -38.59
CA GLU A 522 35.71 -15.00 -38.91
C GLU A 522 34.75 -13.79 -38.82
N GLU A 523 35.19 -12.68 -38.21
CA GLU A 523 34.41 -11.44 -38.02
C GLU A 523 34.85 -10.36 -39.02
N GLY A 524 34.55 -10.60 -40.30
CA GLY A 524 34.74 -9.60 -41.37
C GLY A 524 33.78 -8.40 -41.27
N VAL A 525 33.70 -7.61 -42.35
CA VAL A 525 32.70 -6.52 -42.46
C VAL A 525 31.29 -7.12 -42.35
N ALA A 526 30.60 -6.82 -41.26
CA ALA A 526 29.24 -7.26 -41.02
C ALA A 526 28.28 -6.31 -41.74
N VAL A 527 27.41 -6.84 -42.60
CA VAL A 527 26.43 -6.06 -43.34
C VAL A 527 25.03 -6.57 -43.02
N ALA A 528 24.25 -5.73 -42.36
CA ALA A 528 22.83 -5.91 -42.14
C ALA A 528 22.02 -4.93 -43.00
N ALA A 529 20.71 -5.09 -43.04
CA ALA A 529 19.84 -4.24 -43.88
C ALA A 529 19.96 -2.75 -43.54
N ARG A 530 20.27 -2.40 -42.29
CA ARG A 530 20.34 -1.00 -41.80
C ARG A 530 21.69 -0.60 -41.24
N GLU A 531 22.68 -1.47 -41.28
CA GLU A 531 24.00 -1.14 -40.76
C GLU A 531 25.12 -1.90 -41.46
N ILE A 532 26.26 -1.24 -41.56
CA ILE A 532 27.55 -1.89 -41.83
C ILE A 532 28.38 -1.72 -40.56
N ALA A 533 29.00 -2.78 -40.07
CA ALA A 533 29.80 -2.76 -38.86
C ALA A 533 31.15 -3.46 -39.04
N VAL A 534 32.16 -2.98 -38.31
CA VAL A 534 33.48 -3.60 -38.21
C VAL A 534 34.02 -3.46 -36.79
N VAL A 535 34.77 -4.47 -36.32
CA VAL A 535 35.37 -4.48 -34.99
C VAL A 535 36.89 -4.41 -35.12
N LEU A 536 37.47 -3.41 -34.48
CA LEU A 536 38.92 -3.23 -34.36
C LEU A 536 39.42 -4.01 -33.13
N ALA A 537 40.60 -4.63 -33.23
CA ALA A 537 41.21 -5.42 -32.15
C ALA A 537 41.82 -4.57 -31.02
N GLY A 538 41.72 -3.24 -31.10
CA GLY A 538 42.19 -2.31 -30.07
C GLY A 538 41.27 -1.09 -29.92
N PRO A 539 41.37 -0.38 -28.78
CA PRO A 539 40.66 0.88 -28.59
C PRO A 539 41.21 1.98 -29.51
N LEU A 540 40.34 2.92 -29.90
CA LEU A 540 40.76 4.12 -30.64
C LEU A 540 41.15 5.25 -29.69
N ALA A 541 42.40 5.69 -29.78
CA ALA A 541 42.89 6.88 -29.08
C ALA A 541 42.32 8.19 -29.66
N ASP A 542 42.27 8.29 -30.99
CA ASP A 542 41.63 9.41 -31.68
C ASP A 542 40.51 8.86 -32.59
N PRO A 543 39.23 9.06 -32.26
CA PRO A 543 38.13 8.54 -33.06
C PRO A 543 38.00 9.27 -34.40
N ALA A 544 38.68 10.40 -34.63
CA ALA A 544 38.75 11.02 -35.96
C ALA A 544 39.39 10.08 -37.00
N ALA A 545 40.25 9.15 -36.57
CA ALA A 545 40.81 8.11 -37.43
C ALA A 545 39.75 7.15 -37.98
N ALA A 546 38.60 7.01 -37.32
CA ALA A 546 37.49 6.19 -37.81
C ALA A 546 36.98 6.67 -39.18
N ARG A 547 37.20 7.93 -39.57
CA ARG A 547 36.88 8.47 -40.90
C ARG A 547 37.50 7.65 -42.04
N GLU A 548 38.71 7.11 -41.84
CA GLU A 548 39.40 6.28 -42.83
C GLU A 548 38.68 4.94 -43.09
N VAL A 549 37.89 4.46 -42.12
CA VAL A 549 37.09 3.24 -42.22
C VAL A 549 35.64 3.55 -42.61
N LEU A 550 35.07 4.65 -42.12
CA LEU A 550 33.70 5.08 -42.42
C LEU A 550 33.51 5.46 -43.90
N ARG A 551 34.51 6.10 -44.54
CA ARG A 551 34.46 6.42 -45.99
C ARG A 551 34.30 5.18 -46.87
N PRO A 552 35.12 4.12 -46.75
CA PRO A 552 34.91 2.91 -47.54
C PRO A 552 33.65 2.14 -47.12
N MET A 553 33.18 2.21 -45.86
CA MET A 553 31.86 1.68 -45.47
C MET A 553 30.71 2.39 -46.21
N LEU A 554 30.78 3.71 -46.37
CA LEU A 554 29.83 4.48 -47.18
C LEU A 554 29.89 4.10 -48.66
N ALA A 555 31.09 3.93 -49.21
CA ALA A 555 31.27 3.48 -50.58
C ALA A 555 30.67 2.07 -50.80
N LEU A 556 30.84 1.17 -49.82
CA LEU A 556 30.24 -0.16 -49.85
C LEU A 556 28.71 -0.06 -49.83
N ALA A 557 28.14 0.78 -48.97
CA ALA A 557 26.69 1.00 -48.93
C ALA A 557 26.14 1.52 -50.26
N ARG A 558 26.79 2.51 -50.88
CA ARG A 558 26.41 3.07 -52.19
C ARG A 558 26.49 2.01 -53.30
N GLU A 559 27.56 1.22 -53.33
CA GLU A 559 27.73 0.14 -54.30
C GLU A 559 26.64 -0.93 -54.15
N MET A 560 26.35 -1.37 -52.92
CA MET A 560 25.31 -2.37 -52.64
C MET A 560 23.89 -1.88 -52.93
N ARG A 561 23.65 -0.56 -52.90
CA ARG A 561 22.39 0.06 -53.35
C ARG A 561 22.32 0.25 -54.88
N GLY A 562 23.40 -0.02 -55.61
CA GLY A 562 23.48 0.22 -57.05
C GLY A 562 23.60 1.70 -57.42
N GLU A 563 23.95 2.57 -56.47
CA GLU A 563 24.16 4.01 -56.66
C GLU A 563 25.52 4.24 -57.37
N ARG A 564 25.61 3.95 -58.67
CA ARG A 564 26.84 4.23 -59.44
C ARG A 564 27.12 5.73 -59.48
N ARG A 565 28.36 6.14 -59.15
CA ARG A 565 28.91 7.45 -59.55
C ARG A 565 28.77 7.58 -61.07
N GLY A 566 28.01 8.58 -61.53
CA GLY A 566 28.06 9.01 -62.93
C GLY A 566 29.50 9.36 -63.28
N GLY A 567 30.12 8.60 -64.17
CA GLY A 567 31.37 8.99 -64.80
C GLY A 567 31.14 10.16 -65.76
N PRO A 568 32.18 10.91 -66.16
CA PRO A 568 32.08 12.15 -66.94
C PRO A 568 31.60 11.99 -68.39
N TYR A 569 31.02 10.84 -68.75
CA TYR A 569 30.45 10.54 -70.06
C TYR A 569 28.98 10.06 -69.95
N ARG A 570 28.21 10.65 -69.02
CA ARG A 570 26.75 10.56 -69.03
C ARG A 570 26.13 11.93 -68.95
#